data_AF-A8FXM0-F1
#
_entry.id   AF-A8FXM0-F1
#
_cell.length_a   1.000
_cell.length_b   1.000
_cell.length_c   1.000
_cell.angle_alpha   90.00
_cell.angle_beta   90.00
_cell.angle_gamma   90.00
#
_symmetry.space_group_name_H-M   'P 1'
#
loop_
_entity.id
_entity.type
_entity.pdbx_description
1 polymer ?
#
loop_
_entity_poly.entity_id
_entity_poly.type
_entity_poly.pdbx_seq_one_letter_code
_entity_poly.pdbx_strand_id
1 'polypeptide(L)'
;MSLDAYLTIGIFLATIVGLIRFQSRPALVFGVALLTLVGLNLVSKEQLLSSMSNPGLVTLVLLILCSFALEKTRLLRVIASKVIVSSYNSTWLRLFGITALSSAVLNNTAVVATLLSPIRNNPHHFSSKLLLPFSYAAILGGTLTLIGTSTNLIVNSLYIDAQGKSLNFFSFTAIGAILVIACGLVLRVASRWLPEIEHNDTCSKGYFIDAKVVEGSELIGRSVEGNGLRHLESLFLVEVVRSGRLISPVTPAEVLQLGDRLIFSGDIAKVMQLSQFSGLEMFAEKNGLLDSNLTEVVVRQESILIGKTLKGAGFRALFDGAVVAIRRDGEDISGKLGEVVLKAGDFLVLAVGKDFRTRRNISKNFIVISGVEPEIRINGHKAWLSIGGFLLTIVLAATGIIDMLQGLVLLLGVLIFSDSISVNEVTRRFPVDIWLIVSSAILLSHALVNTGVVEVLAGLVGEVTDIDHLYLALILVYLATWLMTELITNNAAAALMFPVAYSIALGFGVDILPFIMTVAFAASCSFISPYGYQTNLMVYNAGQYRLMDFIKIGLPVSLVYAVIVLTTVPIFFPF
;
A
#
# COMPACT_ATOMS: atom_id res chain seq x y z
N MET A 1 32.80 -20.26 -17.41
CA MET A 1 31.73 -19.24 -17.59
C MET A 1 32.23 -18.18 -18.56
N SER A 2 31.38 -17.66 -19.44
CA SER A 2 31.70 -16.53 -20.33
C SER A 2 31.82 -15.21 -19.54
N LEU A 3 32.46 -14.19 -20.12
CA LEU A 3 32.48 -12.84 -19.52
C LEU A 3 31.05 -12.30 -19.31
N ASP A 4 30.18 -12.54 -20.28
CA ASP A 4 28.77 -12.14 -20.25
C ASP A 4 28.02 -12.78 -19.07
N ALA A 5 28.34 -14.04 -18.72
CA ALA A 5 27.77 -14.70 -17.54
C ALA A 5 28.17 -13.99 -16.23
N TYR A 6 29.44 -13.61 -16.08
CA TYR A 6 29.90 -12.86 -14.91
C TYR A 6 29.25 -11.47 -14.83
N LEU A 7 29.08 -10.79 -15.98
CA LEU A 7 28.40 -9.50 -16.04
C LEU A 7 26.93 -9.63 -15.63
N THR A 8 26.20 -10.63 -16.15
CA THR A 8 24.81 -10.88 -15.78
C THR A 8 24.66 -11.17 -14.28
N ILE A 9 25.52 -12.03 -13.72
CA ILE A 9 25.53 -12.30 -12.27
C ILE A 9 25.84 -11.03 -11.48
N GLY A 10 26.81 -10.23 -11.94
CA GLY A 10 27.15 -8.95 -11.34
C GLY A 10 25.96 -7.98 -11.31
N ILE A 11 25.21 -7.87 -12.42
CA ILE A 11 24.00 -7.05 -12.51
C ILE A 11 22.89 -7.59 -11.61
N PHE A 12 22.70 -8.91 -11.56
CA PHE A 12 21.73 -9.55 -10.67
C PHE A 12 22.03 -9.24 -9.20
N LEU A 13 23.28 -9.43 -8.76
CA LEU A 13 23.73 -9.12 -7.41
C LEU A 13 23.64 -7.61 -7.11
N ALA A 14 24.03 -6.76 -8.06
CA ALA A 14 23.88 -5.31 -7.92
C ALA A 14 22.41 -4.88 -7.79
N THR A 15 21.49 -5.58 -8.47
CA THR A 15 20.05 -5.37 -8.34
C THR A 15 19.58 -5.72 -6.93
N ILE A 16 20.03 -6.85 -6.37
CA ILE A 16 19.73 -7.23 -4.97
C ILE A 16 20.22 -6.15 -4.00
N VAL A 17 21.50 -5.78 -4.09
CA VAL A 17 22.10 -4.76 -3.21
C VAL A 17 21.38 -3.42 -3.38
N GLY A 18 21.03 -3.04 -4.61
CA GLY A 18 20.26 -1.85 -4.93
C GLY A 18 18.87 -1.85 -4.29
N LEU A 19 18.14 -2.97 -4.35
CA LEU A 19 16.82 -3.10 -3.74
C LEU A 19 16.89 -3.00 -2.21
N ILE A 20 17.91 -3.60 -1.59
CA ILE A 20 18.13 -3.51 -0.13
C ILE A 20 18.51 -2.08 0.28
N ARG A 21 19.31 -1.37 -0.52
CA ARG A 21 19.79 -0.01 -0.20
C ARG A 21 18.79 1.10 -0.53
N PHE A 22 17.97 0.90 -1.56
CA PHE A 22 17.02 1.86 -2.12
C PHE A 22 15.58 1.33 -2.09
N GLN A 23 15.18 0.77 -0.94
CA GLN A 23 13.87 0.12 -0.71
C GLN A 23 12.67 0.99 -1.10
N SER A 24 12.79 2.32 -1.03
CA SER A 24 11.73 3.26 -1.41
C SER A 24 11.53 3.44 -2.92
N ARG A 25 12.44 2.93 -3.76
CA ARG A 25 12.40 3.15 -5.22
C ARG A 25 12.77 1.89 -6.02
N PRO A 26 12.06 0.75 -5.83
CA PRO A 26 12.40 -0.51 -6.51
C PRO A 26 12.34 -0.38 -8.03
N ALA A 27 11.38 0.36 -8.57
CA ALA A 27 11.25 0.59 -10.02
C ALA A 27 12.50 1.23 -10.64
N LEU A 28 13.17 2.16 -9.94
CA LEU A 28 14.40 2.76 -10.46
C LEU A 28 15.55 1.75 -10.48
N VAL A 29 15.65 0.88 -9.47
CA VAL A 29 16.70 -0.15 -9.43
C VAL A 29 16.53 -1.13 -10.59
N PHE A 30 15.30 -1.60 -10.81
CA PHE A 30 14.97 -2.45 -11.96
C PHE A 30 15.19 -1.72 -13.29
N GLY A 31 14.84 -0.43 -13.39
CA GLY A 31 15.08 0.37 -14.59
C GLY A 31 16.58 0.50 -14.92
N VAL A 32 17.43 0.69 -13.92
CA VAL A 32 18.90 0.69 -14.11
C VAL A 32 19.39 -0.69 -14.55
N ALA A 33 18.88 -1.77 -13.97
CA ALA A 33 19.22 -3.12 -14.40
C ALA A 33 18.84 -3.35 -15.88
N LEU A 34 17.62 -2.99 -16.28
CA LEU A 34 17.14 -3.07 -17.66
C LEU A 34 18.04 -2.28 -18.63
N LEU A 35 18.35 -1.02 -18.30
CA LEU A 35 19.21 -0.19 -19.13
C LEU A 35 20.62 -0.77 -19.26
N THR A 36 21.14 -1.38 -18.19
CA THR A 36 22.47 -2.00 -18.18
C THR A 36 22.49 -3.27 -19.03
N LEU A 37 21.47 -4.13 -18.92
CA LEU A 37 21.34 -5.35 -19.74
C LEU A 37 21.27 -5.02 -21.24
N VAL A 38 20.47 -4.03 -21.61
CA VAL A 38 20.34 -3.57 -23.00
C VAL A 38 21.63 -2.88 -23.48
N GLY A 39 22.20 -1.99 -22.66
CA GLY A 39 23.41 -1.24 -23.01
C GLY A 39 24.64 -2.11 -23.22
N LEU A 40 24.72 -3.24 -22.51
CA LEU A 40 25.77 -4.25 -22.67
C LEU A 40 25.45 -5.32 -23.71
N ASN A 41 24.30 -5.24 -24.40
CA ASN A 41 23.82 -6.23 -25.38
C ASN A 41 23.72 -7.66 -24.82
N LEU A 42 23.39 -7.82 -23.53
CA LEU A 42 23.16 -9.13 -22.90
C LEU A 42 21.79 -9.72 -23.27
N VAL A 43 20.92 -8.89 -23.86
CA VAL A 43 19.58 -9.23 -24.35
C VAL A 43 19.34 -8.62 -25.73
N SER A 44 18.51 -9.27 -26.54
CA SER A 44 18.17 -8.78 -27.88
C SER A 44 17.11 -7.66 -27.85
N LYS A 45 16.96 -6.93 -28.96
CA LYS A 45 15.91 -5.90 -29.10
C LYS A 45 14.52 -6.52 -29.08
N GLU A 46 14.38 -7.70 -29.66
CA GLU A 46 13.14 -8.47 -29.70
C GLU A 46 12.75 -8.92 -28.29
N GLN A 47 13.71 -9.40 -27.49
CA GLN A 47 13.50 -9.74 -26.07
C GLN A 47 13.09 -8.51 -25.24
N LEU A 48 13.68 -7.34 -25.52
CA LEU A 48 13.25 -6.09 -24.90
C LEU A 48 11.78 -5.80 -25.21
N LEU A 49 11.39 -5.81 -26.47
CA LEU A 49 10.01 -5.50 -26.88
C LEU A 49 9.01 -6.54 -26.35
N SER A 50 9.32 -7.83 -26.42
CA SER A 50 8.44 -8.91 -25.96
C SER A 50 8.19 -8.85 -24.45
N SER A 51 9.20 -8.47 -23.67
CA SER A 51 9.06 -8.29 -22.22
C SER A 51 8.10 -7.17 -21.82
N MET A 52 8.01 -6.13 -22.66
CA MET A 52 7.20 -4.93 -22.40
C MET A 52 5.76 -5.13 -22.87
N SER A 53 5.55 -6.00 -23.86
CA SER A 53 4.24 -6.41 -24.38
C SER A 53 3.80 -7.79 -23.89
N ASN A 54 4.39 -8.32 -22.81
CA ASN A 54 4.05 -9.63 -22.28
C ASN A 54 2.55 -9.71 -21.93
N PRO A 55 1.79 -10.72 -22.42
CA PRO A 55 0.36 -10.82 -22.20
C PRO A 55 -0.06 -10.82 -20.73
N GLY A 56 0.72 -11.47 -19.85
CA GLY A 56 0.46 -11.48 -18.41
C GLY A 56 0.63 -10.09 -17.80
N LEU A 57 1.68 -9.37 -18.21
CA LEU A 57 1.91 -8.00 -17.75
C LEU A 57 0.76 -7.06 -18.21
N VAL A 58 0.33 -7.18 -19.46
CA VAL A 58 -0.82 -6.39 -19.95
C VAL A 58 -2.09 -6.74 -19.17
N THR A 59 -2.33 -8.03 -18.90
CA THR A 59 -3.46 -8.49 -18.07
C THR A 59 -3.43 -7.87 -16.67
N LEU A 60 -2.26 -7.85 -16.02
CA LEU A 60 -2.04 -7.23 -14.72
C LEU A 60 -2.38 -5.73 -14.74
N VAL A 61 -1.87 -5.00 -15.73
CA VAL A 61 -2.14 -3.57 -15.90
C VAL A 61 -3.63 -3.31 -16.08
N LEU A 62 -4.29 -4.06 -16.97
CA LEU A 62 -5.74 -3.91 -17.22
C LEU A 62 -6.56 -4.23 -15.98
N LEU A 63 -6.17 -5.23 -15.20
CA LEU A 63 -6.87 -5.59 -13.98
C LEU A 63 -6.81 -4.46 -12.95
N ILE A 64 -5.62 -3.86 -12.74
CA ILE A 64 -5.44 -2.69 -11.87
C ILE A 64 -6.29 -1.51 -12.38
N LEU A 65 -6.31 -1.27 -13.69
CA LEU A 65 -7.10 -0.19 -14.28
C LEU A 65 -8.61 -0.39 -14.08
N CYS A 66 -9.10 -1.61 -14.32
CA CYS A 66 -10.51 -1.97 -14.11
C CYS A 66 -10.90 -1.96 -12.63
N SER A 67 -10.01 -2.36 -11.71
CA SER A 67 -10.30 -2.37 -10.27
C SER A 67 -10.56 -0.96 -9.71
N PHE A 68 -10.00 0.09 -10.34
CA PHE A 68 -10.32 1.47 -9.95
C PHE A 68 -11.79 1.84 -10.15
N ALA A 69 -12.51 1.21 -11.09
CA ALA A 69 -13.95 1.44 -11.22
C ALA A 69 -14.68 0.92 -9.99
N LEU A 70 -14.29 -0.26 -9.49
CA LEU A 70 -14.88 -0.90 -8.32
C LEU A 70 -14.61 -0.10 -7.05
N GLU A 71 -13.40 0.45 -6.91
CA GLU A 71 -13.01 1.34 -5.80
C GLU A 71 -13.92 2.57 -5.67
N LYS A 72 -14.45 3.10 -6.78
CA LYS A 72 -15.36 4.25 -6.79
C LYS A 72 -16.80 3.91 -6.41
N THR A 73 -17.14 2.62 -6.33
CA THR A 73 -18.49 2.16 -5.97
C THR A 73 -18.70 2.16 -4.46
N ARG A 74 -19.95 2.04 -4.03
CA ARG A 74 -20.30 1.90 -2.59
C ARG A 74 -20.17 0.46 -2.08
N LEU A 75 -19.78 -0.51 -2.91
CA LEU A 75 -19.81 -1.93 -2.58
C LEU A 75 -19.09 -2.23 -1.26
N LEU A 76 -17.81 -1.87 -1.19
CA LEU A 76 -16.97 -2.14 -0.02
C LEU A 76 -17.47 -1.42 1.24
N ARG A 77 -18.04 -0.21 1.11
CA ARG A 77 -18.57 0.55 2.26
C ARG A 77 -19.85 -0.06 2.84
N VAL A 78 -20.76 -0.53 1.98
CA VAL A 78 -21.99 -1.22 2.42
C VAL A 78 -21.66 -2.54 3.10
N ILE A 79 -20.66 -3.25 2.60
CA ILE A 79 -20.12 -4.44 3.24
C ILE A 79 -19.55 -4.07 4.62
N ALA A 80 -18.71 -3.04 4.71
CA ALA A 80 -18.11 -2.55 5.95
C ALA A 80 -19.14 -2.26 7.06
N SER A 81 -20.21 -1.54 6.74
CA SER A 81 -21.21 -1.11 7.72
C SER A 81 -22.00 -2.26 8.36
N LYS A 82 -21.98 -3.45 7.76
CA LYS A 82 -22.69 -4.64 8.26
C LYS A 82 -21.78 -5.64 8.99
N VAL A 83 -20.47 -5.45 8.92
CA VAL A 83 -19.48 -6.38 9.46
C VAL A 83 -19.37 -6.26 10.98
N ILE A 84 -19.42 -5.04 11.51
CA ILE A 84 -19.15 -4.75 12.91
C ILE A 84 -20.44 -4.88 13.73
N VAL A 85 -20.40 -5.72 14.76
CA VAL A 85 -21.48 -5.94 15.73
C VAL A 85 -20.95 -5.85 17.16
N SER A 86 -21.84 -5.84 18.16
CA SER A 86 -21.48 -5.76 19.58
C SER A 86 -20.61 -6.94 20.07
N SER A 87 -20.75 -8.13 19.49
CA SER A 87 -19.93 -9.30 19.86
C SER A 87 -18.58 -9.30 19.14
N TYR A 88 -17.47 -9.30 19.90
CA TYR A 88 -16.11 -9.32 19.35
C TYR A 88 -15.87 -10.55 18.46
N ASN A 89 -16.30 -11.74 18.88
CA ASN A 89 -16.10 -12.98 18.12
C ASN A 89 -16.79 -12.94 16.76
N SER A 90 -18.03 -12.43 16.73
CA SER A 90 -18.80 -12.30 15.50
C SER A 90 -18.19 -11.26 14.58
N THR A 91 -17.80 -10.10 15.14
CA THR A 91 -17.09 -9.05 14.38
C THR A 91 -15.78 -9.58 13.79
N TRP A 92 -14.96 -10.26 14.59
CA TRP A 92 -13.68 -10.80 14.14
C TRP A 92 -13.88 -11.81 13.00
N LEU A 93 -14.79 -12.77 13.14
CA LEU A 93 -15.04 -13.80 12.13
C LEU A 93 -15.59 -13.20 10.83
N ARG A 94 -16.59 -12.31 10.95
CA ARG A 94 -17.17 -11.62 9.79
C ARG A 94 -16.12 -10.77 9.08
N LEU A 95 -15.34 -10.01 9.85
CA LEU A 95 -14.32 -9.13 9.31
C LEU A 95 -13.24 -9.94 8.60
N PHE A 96 -12.71 -10.97 9.24
CA PHE A 96 -11.70 -11.85 8.64
C PHE A 96 -12.21 -12.50 7.34
N GLY A 97 -13.38 -13.15 7.39
CA GLY A 97 -13.92 -13.87 6.24
C GLY A 97 -14.29 -12.96 5.08
N ILE A 98 -14.99 -11.86 5.34
CA ILE A 98 -15.38 -10.88 4.31
C ILE A 98 -14.14 -10.22 3.69
N THR A 99 -13.15 -9.89 4.51
CA THR A 99 -11.90 -9.29 4.01
C THR A 99 -11.15 -10.26 3.13
N ALA A 100 -10.97 -11.51 3.57
CA ALA A 100 -10.28 -12.53 2.79
C ALA A 100 -10.98 -12.77 1.44
N LEU A 101 -12.31 -12.89 1.43
CA LEU A 101 -13.08 -13.07 0.20
C LEU A 101 -13.05 -11.83 -0.70
N SER A 102 -13.08 -10.62 -0.13
CA SER A 102 -12.99 -9.39 -0.91
C SER A 102 -11.60 -9.25 -1.55
N SER A 103 -10.54 -9.56 -0.81
CA SER A 103 -9.15 -9.59 -1.29
C SER A 103 -8.88 -10.69 -2.31
N ALA A 104 -9.66 -11.77 -2.32
CA ALA A 104 -9.55 -12.80 -3.34
C ALA A 104 -9.91 -12.31 -4.74
N VAL A 105 -10.60 -11.16 -4.85
CA VAL A 105 -11.13 -10.63 -6.11
C VAL A 105 -10.67 -9.20 -6.37
N LEU A 106 -10.43 -8.44 -5.31
CA LEU A 106 -10.07 -7.03 -5.35
C LEU A 106 -8.65 -6.84 -4.84
N ASN A 107 -8.02 -5.74 -5.26
CA ASN A 107 -6.70 -5.37 -4.77
C ASN A 107 -6.71 -5.19 -3.24
N ASN A 108 -5.78 -5.87 -2.55
CA ASN A 108 -5.56 -5.78 -1.11
C ASN A 108 -5.51 -4.32 -0.59
N THR A 109 -4.78 -3.44 -1.26
CA THR A 109 -4.66 -2.02 -0.89
C THR A 109 -6.00 -1.30 -0.95
N ALA A 110 -6.84 -1.62 -1.94
CA ALA A 110 -8.17 -1.03 -2.08
C ALA A 110 -9.11 -1.46 -0.94
N VAL A 111 -9.10 -2.76 -0.62
CA VAL A 111 -9.88 -3.33 0.47
C VAL A 111 -9.48 -2.70 1.80
N VAL A 112 -8.16 -2.63 2.08
CA VAL A 112 -7.62 -2.04 3.31
C VAL A 112 -7.92 -0.55 3.39
N ALA A 113 -7.65 0.22 2.34
CA ALA A 113 -7.94 1.65 2.31
C ALA A 113 -9.43 1.96 2.60
N THR A 114 -10.34 1.13 2.09
CA THR A 114 -11.79 1.38 2.20
C THR A 114 -12.37 0.99 3.56
N LEU A 115 -11.86 -0.09 4.16
CA LEU A 115 -12.39 -0.63 5.42
C LEU A 115 -11.67 -0.07 6.66
N LEU A 116 -10.48 0.52 6.50
CA LEU A 116 -9.67 1.07 7.58
C LEU A 116 -10.45 2.06 8.46
N SER A 117 -11.14 3.02 7.84
CA SER A 117 -11.92 4.04 8.54
C SER A 117 -13.10 3.47 9.34
N PRO A 118 -14.02 2.68 8.73
CA PRO A 118 -15.10 2.02 9.47
C PRO A 118 -14.64 1.14 10.63
N ILE A 119 -13.53 0.42 10.47
CA ILE A 119 -12.98 -0.44 11.53
C ILE A 119 -12.37 0.41 12.65
N ARG A 120 -11.67 1.49 12.31
CA ARG A 120 -11.01 2.32 13.31
C ARG A 120 -12.01 3.10 14.16
N ASN A 121 -13.05 3.66 13.55
CA ASN A 121 -14.05 4.51 14.21
C ASN A 121 -15.24 3.71 14.76
N ASN A 122 -15.06 2.40 14.95
CA ASN A 122 -16.14 1.53 15.38
C ASN A 122 -16.49 1.74 16.88
N PRO A 123 -17.77 1.68 17.28
CA PRO A 123 -18.17 2.02 18.65
C PRO A 123 -18.08 0.85 19.65
N HIS A 124 -17.70 -0.35 19.21
CA HIS A 124 -17.86 -1.57 20.01
C HIS A 124 -16.56 -2.19 20.51
N HIS A 125 -15.47 -2.04 19.76
CA HIS A 125 -14.22 -2.77 20.00
C HIS A 125 -13.00 -1.88 19.83
N PHE A 126 -11.93 -2.17 20.57
CA PHE A 126 -10.62 -1.58 20.31
C PHE A 126 -10.19 -1.85 18.87
N SER A 127 -9.95 -0.77 18.11
CA SER A 127 -9.53 -0.88 16.70
C SER A 127 -8.19 -1.59 16.56
N SER A 128 -7.28 -1.42 17.53
CA SER A 128 -6.00 -2.14 17.63
C SER A 128 -6.15 -3.67 17.76
N LYS A 129 -7.33 -4.19 18.11
CA LYS A 129 -7.59 -5.64 18.12
C LYS A 129 -8.23 -6.17 16.83
N LEU A 130 -8.62 -5.28 15.92
CA LEU A 130 -9.27 -5.62 14.66
C LEU A 130 -8.41 -5.30 13.44
N LEU A 131 -7.63 -4.20 13.48
CA LEU A 131 -6.90 -3.69 12.32
C LEU A 131 -5.76 -4.61 11.86
N LEU A 132 -4.96 -5.18 12.78
CA LEU A 132 -3.88 -6.08 12.38
C LEU A 132 -4.42 -7.42 11.84
N PRO A 133 -5.38 -8.10 12.50
CA PRO A 133 -5.97 -9.30 11.93
C PRO A 133 -6.66 -9.06 10.59
N PHE A 134 -7.27 -7.89 10.43
CA PHE A 134 -7.85 -7.44 9.18
C PHE A 134 -6.81 -7.31 8.05
N SER A 135 -5.65 -6.68 8.31
CA SER A 135 -4.57 -6.60 7.31
C SER A 135 -4.11 -7.98 6.86
N TYR A 136 -3.92 -8.90 7.81
CA TYR A 136 -3.48 -10.26 7.50
C TYR A 136 -4.55 -11.06 6.76
N ALA A 137 -5.83 -10.85 7.06
CA ALA A 137 -6.93 -11.42 6.30
C ALA A 137 -6.91 -10.97 4.84
N ALA A 138 -6.58 -9.71 4.58
CA ALA A 138 -6.44 -9.20 3.21
C ALA A 138 -5.25 -9.86 2.48
N ILE A 139 -4.10 -9.99 3.16
CA ILE A 139 -2.91 -10.68 2.61
C ILE A 139 -3.24 -12.14 2.27
N LEU A 140 -3.78 -12.89 3.23
CA LEU A 140 -4.18 -14.30 3.06
C LEU A 140 -5.24 -14.44 1.96
N GLY A 141 -6.24 -13.56 1.95
CA GLY A 141 -7.29 -13.53 0.93
C GLY A 141 -6.73 -13.34 -0.49
N GLY A 142 -5.73 -12.46 -0.65
CA GLY A 142 -5.06 -12.24 -1.92
C GLY A 142 -4.37 -13.48 -2.49
N THR A 143 -4.06 -14.47 -1.64
CA THR A 143 -3.47 -15.75 -2.05
C THR A 143 -4.50 -16.76 -2.57
N LEU A 144 -5.81 -16.47 -2.52
CA LEU A 144 -6.85 -17.43 -2.93
C LEU A 144 -7.01 -17.58 -4.44
N THR A 145 -6.68 -16.55 -5.23
CA THR A 145 -6.88 -16.57 -6.68
C THR A 145 -5.69 -15.96 -7.40
N LEU A 146 -5.61 -16.23 -8.71
CA LEU A 146 -4.63 -15.61 -9.58
C LEU A 146 -4.67 -14.07 -9.53
N ILE A 147 -5.86 -13.48 -9.38
CA ILE A 147 -6.05 -12.02 -9.42
C ILE A 147 -6.03 -11.33 -8.05
N GLY A 148 -6.02 -12.10 -6.97
CA GLY A 148 -6.16 -11.55 -5.61
C GLY A 148 -5.01 -10.63 -5.19
N THR A 149 -3.81 -10.84 -5.73
CA THR A 149 -2.65 -9.97 -5.45
C THR A 149 -1.80 -9.73 -6.70
N SER A 150 -1.15 -8.56 -6.76
CA SER A 150 -0.22 -8.23 -7.84
C SER A 150 0.94 -9.22 -7.91
N THR A 151 1.36 -9.78 -6.78
CA THR A 151 2.43 -10.80 -6.72
C THR A 151 2.10 -12.03 -7.58
N ASN A 152 0.87 -12.57 -7.49
CA ASN A 152 0.45 -13.74 -8.24
C ASN A 152 0.43 -13.46 -9.75
N LEU A 153 -0.01 -12.26 -10.12
CA LEU A 153 -0.05 -11.81 -11.50
C LEU A 153 1.34 -11.55 -12.08
N ILE A 154 2.28 -11.03 -11.28
CA ILE A 154 3.70 -10.90 -11.66
C ILE A 154 4.28 -12.28 -11.95
N VAL A 155 4.10 -13.22 -11.03
CA VAL A 155 4.57 -14.60 -11.20
C VAL A 155 3.95 -15.24 -12.43
N ASN A 156 2.64 -15.05 -12.64
CA ASN A 156 1.97 -15.54 -13.84
C ASN A 156 2.51 -14.91 -15.14
N SER A 157 2.86 -13.63 -15.12
CA SER A 157 3.44 -12.94 -16.28
C SER A 157 4.79 -13.53 -16.66
N LEU A 158 5.63 -13.80 -15.65
CA LEU A 158 6.92 -14.47 -15.82
C LEU A 158 6.76 -15.94 -16.23
N TYR A 159 5.72 -16.62 -15.73
CA TYR A 159 5.39 -17.99 -16.12
C TYR A 159 4.90 -18.09 -17.57
N ILE A 160 4.05 -17.16 -18.02
CA ILE A 160 3.62 -17.05 -19.42
C ILE A 160 4.82 -16.83 -20.34
N ASP A 161 5.77 -15.99 -19.91
CA ASP A 161 7.00 -15.77 -20.66
C ASP A 161 7.84 -17.05 -20.82
N ALA A 162 7.97 -17.81 -19.73
CA ALA A 162 8.77 -19.03 -19.69
C ALA A 162 8.11 -20.26 -20.35
N GLN A 163 6.78 -20.40 -20.28
CA GLN A 163 6.05 -21.62 -20.68
C GLN A 163 5.02 -21.38 -21.80
N GLY A 164 4.78 -20.13 -22.19
CA GLY A 164 3.76 -19.76 -23.19
C GLY A 164 2.32 -19.99 -22.75
N LYS A 165 2.07 -20.31 -21.48
CA LYS A 165 0.74 -20.62 -20.93
C LYS A 165 0.51 -19.87 -19.63
N SER A 166 -0.73 -19.43 -19.38
CA SER A 166 -1.14 -18.85 -18.11
C SER A 166 -1.39 -19.94 -17.07
N LEU A 167 -1.14 -19.61 -15.80
CA LEU A 167 -1.68 -20.35 -14.67
C LEU A 167 -3.21 -20.28 -14.71
N ASN A 168 -3.86 -21.37 -14.27
CA ASN A 168 -5.31 -21.40 -14.14
C ASN A 168 -5.75 -20.45 -13.03
N PHE A 169 -6.96 -19.89 -13.18
CA PHE A 169 -7.50 -18.92 -12.24
C PHE A 169 -7.51 -19.41 -10.78
N PHE A 170 -7.84 -20.70 -10.58
CA PHE A 170 -7.94 -21.35 -9.26
C PHE A 170 -6.71 -22.18 -8.86
N SER A 171 -5.58 -22.08 -9.57
CA SER A 171 -4.34 -22.80 -9.21
C SER A 171 -3.88 -22.49 -7.77
N PHE A 172 -4.21 -21.31 -7.25
CA PHE A 172 -3.84 -20.89 -5.91
C PHE A 172 -4.84 -21.31 -4.82
N THR A 173 -6.08 -21.67 -5.20
CA THR A 173 -7.22 -21.69 -4.28
C THR A 173 -7.14 -22.77 -3.23
N ALA A 174 -6.69 -23.98 -3.59
CA ALA A 174 -6.59 -25.07 -2.62
C ALA A 174 -5.60 -24.75 -1.50
N ILE A 175 -4.38 -24.33 -1.86
CA ILE A 175 -3.32 -23.95 -0.92
C ILE A 175 -3.73 -22.68 -0.15
N GLY A 176 -4.23 -21.66 -0.86
CA GLY A 176 -4.71 -20.42 -0.27
C GLY A 176 -5.84 -20.63 0.74
N ALA A 177 -6.76 -21.57 0.49
CA ALA A 177 -7.83 -21.89 1.44
C ALA A 177 -7.28 -22.54 2.72
N ILE A 178 -6.33 -23.46 2.60
CA ILE A 178 -5.65 -24.08 3.74
C ILE A 178 -4.93 -22.98 4.55
N LEU A 179 -4.23 -22.06 3.87
CA LEU A 179 -3.56 -20.92 4.51
C LEU A 179 -4.54 -20.01 5.24
N VAL A 180 -5.63 -19.58 4.59
CA VAL A 180 -6.66 -18.72 5.20
C VAL A 180 -7.24 -19.35 6.47
N ILE A 181 -7.54 -20.64 6.44
CA ILE A 181 -8.11 -21.36 7.60
C ILE A 181 -7.06 -21.50 8.70
N ALA A 182 -5.90 -22.09 8.41
CA ALA A 182 -4.89 -22.39 9.42
C ALA A 182 -4.26 -21.14 10.02
N CYS A 183 -3.84 -20.18 9.18
CA CYS A 183 -3.31 -18.91 9.65
C CYS A 183 -4.40 -18.09 10.35
N GLY A 184 -5.66 -18.16 9.90
CA GLY A 184 -6.80 -17.53 10.56
C GLY A 184 -7.01 -18.06 11.98
N LEU A 185 -6.91 -19.37 12.20
CA LEU A 185 -7.01 -19.97 13.54
C LEU A 185 -5.86 -19.52 14.45
N VAL A 186 -4.62 -19.53 13.96
CA VAL A 186 -3.45 -19.04 14.70
C VAL A 186 -3.61 -17.57 15.05
N LEU A 187 -4.00 -16.75 14.08
CA LEU A 187 -4.24 -15.33 14.24
C LEU A 187 -5.36 -15.04 15.24
N ARG A 188 -6.41 -15.86 15.28
CA ARG A 188 -7.50 -15.74 16.26
C ARG A 188 -7.00 -15.97 17.68
N VAL A 189 -6.05 -16.88 17.88
CA VAL A 189 -5.44 -17.13 19.19
C VAL A 189 -4.46 -16.00 19.52
N ALA A 190 -3.60 -15.64 18.58
CA ALA A 190 -2.59 -14.60 18.73
C ALA A 190 -3.20 -13.21 18.95
N SER A 191 -4.40 -12.92 18.40
CA SER A 191 -5.06 -11.62 18.58
C SER A 191 -5.37 -11.26 20.03
N ARG A 192 -5.31 -12.23 20.95
CA ARG A 192 -5.40 -11.99 22.40
C ARG A 192 -4.19 -11.22 22.96
N TRP A 193 -3.04 -11.28 22.29
CA TRP A 193 -1.81 -10.60 22.69
C TRP A 193 -1.71 -9.18 22.12
N LEU A 194 -2.66 -8.77 21.27
CA LEU A 194 -2.70 -7.41 20.74
C LEU A 194 -3.03 -6.39 21.83
N PRO A 195 -2.40 -5.21 21.80
CA PRO A 195 -2.64 -4.16 22.78
C PRO A 195 -4.07 -3.62 22.65
N GLU A 196 -4.67 -3.25 23.78
CA GLU A 196 -5.92 -2.49 23.84
C GLU A 196 -5.56 -1.00 23.87
N ILE A 197 -5.60 -0.37 22.70
CA ILE A 197 -5.27 1.05 22.56
C ILE A 197 -6.58 1.81 22.43
N GLU A 198 -6.89 2.63 23.42
CA GLU A 198 -8.01 3.56 23.35
C GLU A 198 -7.71 4.61 22.27
N HIS A 199 -8.57 4.67 21.26
CA HIS A 199 -8.55 5.75 20.30
C HIS A 199 -9.18 6.97 20.96
N ASN A 200 -8.39 7.69 21.76
CA ASN A 200 -8.86 8.97 22.28
C ASN A 200 -8.93 9.96 21.10
N ASP A 201 -10.13 10.52 20.86
CA ASP A 201 -10.34 11.71 20.01
C ASP A 201 -9.53 12.95 20.48
N THR A 202 -8.68 12.79 21.51
CA THR A 202 -7.67 13.77 21.93
C THR A 202 -6.66 14.11 20.84
N CYS A 203 -6.70 13.45 19.67
CA CYS A 203 -6.01 13.91 18.46
C CYS A 203 -6.46 15.32 18.03
N SER A 204 -7.71 15.73 18.26
CA SER A 204 -8.12 17.14 18.09
C SER A 204 -7.94 17.98 19.35
N LYS A 205 -7.87 17.40 20.55
CA LYS A 205 -7.84 18.19 21.81
C LYS A 205 -6.45 18.44 22.41
N GLY A 206 -5.44 17.68 21.99
CA GLY A 206 -4.07 17.73 22.54
C GLY A 206 -3.05 18.47 21.67
N TYR A 207 -3.47 19.07 20.56
CA TYR A 207 -2.56 19.76 19.63
C TYR A 207 -2.93 21.20 19.37
N PHE A 208 -4.07 21.65 19.87
CA PHE A 208 -4.60 22.95 19.54
C PHE A 208 -4.70 23.83 20.76
N ILE A 209 -4.34 25.09 20.54
CA ILE A 209 -4.32 26.11 21.56
C ILE A 209 -5.22 27.22 21.06
N ASP A 210 -6.27 27.49 21.83
CA ASP A 210 -7.23 28.54 21.51
C ASP A 210 -6.82 29.85 22.17
N ALA A 211 -6.72 30.89 21.36
CA ALA A 211 -6.47 32.23 21.83
C ALA A 211 -7.42 33.21 21.16
N LYS A 212 -7.94 34.17 21.92
CA LYS A 212 -8.84 35.20 21.40
C LYS A 212 -8.12 36.53 21.33
N VAL A 213 -8.33 37.25 20.23
CA VAL A 213 -7.89 38.64 20.10
C VAL A 213 -8.85 39.52 20.89
N VAL A 214 -8.37 40.08 21.99
CA VAL A 214 -9.16 40.94 22.88
C VAL A 214 -9.02 42.42 22.51
N GLU A 215 -9.87 43.24 23.12
CA GLU A 215 -9.84 44.69 22.95
C GLU A 215 -8.50 45.25 23.45
N GLY A 216 -7.91 46.16 22.67
CA GLY A 216 -6.57 46.70 22.93
C GLY A 216 -5.41 45.84 22.42
N SER A 217 -5.67 44.73 21.72
CA SER A 217 -4.60 43.94 21.10
C SER A 217 -3.91 44.69 19.96
N GLU A 218 -2.57 44.70 19.99
CA GLU A 218 -1.74 45.25 18.91
C GLU A 218 -1.82 44.45 17.60
N LEU A 219 -2.45 43.28 17.65
CA LEU A 219 -2.62 42.37 16.51
C LEU A 219 -3.70 42.87 15.54
N ILE A 220 -4.63 43.70 16.02
CA ILE A 220 -5.80 44.15 15.28
C ILE A 220 -5.37 45.01 14.08
N GLY A 221 -5.94 44.73 12.90
CA GLY A 221 -5.69 45.49 11.68
C GLY A 221 -4.36 45.18 10.98
N ARG A 222 -3.55 44.28 11.54
CA ARG A 222 -2.29 43.79 10.94
C ARG A 222 -2.47 42.39 10.37
N SER A 223 -1.66 42.04 9.37
CA SER A 223 -1.66 40.69 8.80
C SER A 223 -1.03 39.67 9.74
N VAL A 224 -1.34 38.39 9.58
CA VAL A 224 -0.74 37.28 10.34
C VAL A 224 0.80 37.30 10.26
N GLU A 225 1.35 37.58 9.07
CA GLU A 225 2.80 37.73 8.89
C GLU A 225 3.34 39.00 9.55
N GLY A 226 2.66 40.13 9.38
CA GLY A 226 3.04 41.41 10.00
C GLY A 226 2.99 41.39 11.53
N ASN A 227 2.15 40.51 12.10
CA ASN A 227 2.07 40.26 13.53
C ASN A 227 3.10 39.25 14.04
N GLY A 228 3.96 38.69 13.19
CA GLY A 228 4.98 37.72 13.61
C GLY A 228 4.45 36.33 13.97
N LEU A 229 3.14 36.10 13.90
CA LEU A 229 2.50 34.81 14.22
C LEU A 229 2.95 33.66 13.31
N ARG A 230 3.59 33.98 12.17
CA ARG A 230 4.19 33.00 11.26
C ARG A 230 5.62 32.57 11.64
N HIS A 231 6.28 33.34 12.50
CA HIS A 231 7.68 33.14 12.89
C HIS A 231 7.84 32.33 14.19
N LEU A 232 6.74 31.89 14.78
CA LEU A 232 6.73 30.99 15.92
C LEU A 232 7.48 29.68 15.59
N GLU A 233 8.35 29.24 16.50
CA GLU A 233 9.24 28.10 16.24
C GLU A 233 8.51 26.75 16.30
N SER A 234 7.57 26.63 17.23
CA SER A 234 6.93 25.35 17.58
C SER A 234 5.40 25.40 17.55
N LEU A 235 4.83 26.56 17.22
CA LEU A 235 3.38 26.80 17.14
C LEU A 235 3.04 27.41 15.78
N PHE A 236 1.91 27.01 15.22
CA PHE A 236 1.46 27.43 13.90
C PHE A 236 0.01 27.84 13.95
N LEU A 237 -0.32 29.04 13.49
CA LEU A 237 -1.72 29.44 13.33
C LEU A 237 -2.35 28.62 12.20
N VAL A 238 -3.33 27.78 12.53
CA VAL A 238 -3.99 26.87 11.60
C VAL A 238 -5.31 27.46 11.11
N GLU A 239 -6.11 28.00 12.05
CA GLU A 239 -7.47 28.48 11.78
C GLU A 239 -7.76 29.81 12.48
N VAL A 240 -8.62 30.61 11.86
CA VAL A 240 -9.25 31.77 12.50
C VAL A 240 -10.77 31.59 12.45
N VAL A 241 -11.43 31.71 13.60
CA VAL A 241 -12.90 31.72 13.70
C VAL A 241 -13.36 33.15 13.95
N ARG A 242 -14.06 33.72 12.98
CA ARG A 242 -14.57 35.10 13.00
C ARG A 242 -16.09 35.10 12.90
N SER A 243 -16.78 35.54 13.95
CA SER A 243 -18.26 35.63 13.98
C SER A 243 -18.97 34.34 13.52
N GLY A 244 -18.45 33.17 13.92
CA GLY A 244 -18.97 31.86 13.53
C GLY A 244 -18.53 31.36 12.14
N ARG A 245 -17.74 32.14 11.38
CA ARG A 245 -17.14 31.73 10.11
C ARG A 245 -15.73 31.21 10.33
N LEU A 246 -15.44 30.02 9.81
CA LEU A 246 -14.11 29.41 9.83
C LEU A 246 -13.28 29.87 8.64
N ILE A 247 -12.05 30.28 8.91
CA ILE A 247 -11.01 30.63 7.94
C ILE A 247 -9.89 29.61 8.08
N SER A 248 -9.82 28.66 7.14
CA SER A 248 -8.81 27.61 7.12
C SER A 248 -8.50 27.20 5.66
N PRO A 249 -7.22 26.99 5.30
CA PRO A 249 -6.03 27.34 6.09
C PRO A 249 -5.80 28.87 6.14
N VAL A 250 -5.20 29.41 7.21
CA VAL A 250 -4.99 30.87 7.42
C VAL A 250 -3.83 31.44 6.60
N THR A 251 -4.07 32.42 5.71
CA THR A 251 -3.02 32.95 4.81
C THR A 251 -2.10 33.96 5.52
N PRO A 252 -0.84 34.15 5.09
CA PRO A 252 0.07 35.15 5.70
C PRO A 252 -0.48 36.58 5.63
N ALA A 253 -1.26 36.87 4.59
CA ALA A 253 -1.89 38.17 4.35
C ALA A 253 -3.22 38.36 5.10
N GLU A 254 -3.75 37.33 5.77
CA GLU A 254 -5.02 37.44 6.51
C GLU A 254 -4.88 38.50 7.60
N VAL A 255 -5.79 39.48 7.63
CA VAL A 255 -5.78 40.57 8.60
C VAL A 255 -6.63 40.19 9.81
N LEU A 256 -6.05 40.33 11.00
CA LEU A 256 -6.73 39.98 12.25
C LEU A 256 -7.67 41.09 12.71
N GLN A 257 -8.81 40.69 13.28
CA GLN A 257 -9.87 41.57 13.76
C GLN A 257 -10.16 41.33 15.25
N LEU A 258 -10.78 42.31 15.89
CA LEU A 258 -11.26 42.20 17.26
C LEU A 258 -12.22 41.00 17.38
N GLY A 259 -12.00 40.16 18.40
CA GLY A 259 -12.86 39.02 18.68
C GLY A 259 -12.58 37.78 17.83
N ASP A 260 -11.58 37.81 16.94
CA ASP A 260 -11.09 36.62 16.24
C ASP A 260 -10.61 35.58 17.26
N ARG A 261 -11.07 34.33 17.12
CA ARG A 261 -10.48 33.17 17.80
C ARG A 261 -9.44 32.55 16.90
N LEU A 262 -8.22 32.45 17.40
CA LEU A 262 -7.03 31.96 16.74
C LEU A 262 -6.71 30.58 17.28
N ILE A 263 -6.72 29.61 16.37
CA ILE A 263 -6.45 28.21 16.69
C ILE A 263 -5.03 27.90 16.24
N PHE A 264 -4.13 27.80 17.20
CA PHE A 264 -2.74 27.40 16.96
C PHE A 264 -2.61 25.90 17.09
N SER A 265 -1.71 25.29 16.32
CA SER A 265 -1.29 23.91 16.50
C SER A 265 0.22 23.78 16.66
N GLY A 266 0.65 22.86 17.52
CA GLY A 266 2.06 22.56 17.72
C GLY A 266 2.37 22.03 19.12
N ASP A 267 3.58 22.29 19.60
CA ASP A 267 4.03 21.83 20.91
C ASP A 267 3.34 22.61 22.04
N ILE A 268 2.43 21.94 22.77
CA ILE A 268 1.74 22.53 23.93
C ILE A 268 2.73 23.01 25.01
N ALA A 269 3.91 22.39 25.14
CA ALA A 269 4.91 22.85 26.08
C ALA A 269 5.45 24.27 25.74
N LYS A 270 5.20 24.76 24.52
CA LYS A 270 5.60 26.07 24.02
C LYS A 270 4.45 27.09 23.98
N VAL A 271 3.29 26.79 24.57
CA VAL A 271 2.15 27.73 24.69
C VAL A 271 2.57 29.09 25.23
N MET A 272 3.53 29.13 26.15
CA MET A 272 4.05 30.38 26.71
C MET A 272 4.60 31.36 25.67
N GLN A 273 5.00 30.90 24.47
CA GLN A 273 5.38 31.78 23.36
C GLN A 273 4.21 32.66 22.90
N LEU A 274 2.95 32.24 23.08
CA LEU A 274 1.80 33.07 22.71
C LEU A 274 1.58 34.23 23.68
N SER A 275 2.07 34.12 24.92
CA SER A 275 1.99 35.21 25.91
C SER A 275 2.83 36.44 25.56
N GLN A 276 3.75 36.33 24.60
CA GLN A 276 4.54 37.47 24.12
C GLN A 276 3.74 38.45 23.25
N PHE A 277 2.55 38.06 22.78
CA PHE A 277 1.70 38.91 21.95
C PHE A 277 0.66 39.64 22.81
N SER A 278 0.74 40.97 22.80
CA SER A 278 -0.18 41.83 23.55
C SER A 278 -1.63 41.69 23.08
N GLY A 279 -2.55 41.47 24.03
CA GLY A 279 -3.99 41.31 23.77
C GLY A 279 -4.40 39.98 23.13
N LEU A 280 -3.59 38.94 23.31
CA LEU A 280 -3.94 37.55 23.00
C LEU A 280 -4.34 36.85 24.31
N GLU A 281 -5.63 36.57 24.51
CA GLU A 281 -6.12 35.91 25.73
C GLU A 281 -6.31 34.41 25.48
N MET A 282 -5.70 33.58 26.33
CA MET A 282 -5.75 32.12 26.21
C MET A 282 -7.04 31.58 26.84
N PHE A 283 -7.89 30.92 26.05
CA PHE A 283 -9.06 30.25 26.61
C PHE A 283 -8.68 28.85 27.08
N ALA A 284 -8.78 28.60 28.38
CA ALA A 284 -8.60 27.27 28.97
C ALA A 284 -9.86 26.37 28.81
N GLU A 285 -10.96 26.91 28.28
CA GLU A 285 -12.22 26.18 28.15
C GLU A 285 -12.26 25.25 26.93
N LYS A 286 -12.51 23.97 27.22
CA LYS A 286 -12.62 22.79 26.34
C LYS A 286 -13.79 22.82 25.34
N ASN A 287 -14.21 23.99 24.84
CA ASN A 287 -15.38 24.09 23.97
C ASN A 287 -15.00 24.29 22.50
N GLY A 288 -14.93 23.14 21.81
CA GLY A 288 -15.27 22.98 20.40
C GLY A 288 -14.33 23.66 19.42
N LEU A 289 -13.20 23.01 19.13
CA LEU A 289 -12.73 23.04 17.73
C LEU A 289 -13.90 22.57 16.88
N LEU A 290 -14.20 23.29 15.80
CA LEU A 290 -15.08 22.78 14.78
C LEU A 290 -14.32 21.66 14.06
N ASP A 291 -14.37 20.44 14.58
CA ASP A 291 -13.84 19.18 13.99
C ASP A 291 -14.30 18.94 12.53
N SER A 292 -15.13 19.82 11.97
CA SER A 292 -15.75 19.76 10.65
C SER A 292 -14.80 19.81 9.45
N ASN A 293 -13.57 20.32 9.60
CA ASN A 293 -12.60 20.46 8.50
C ASN A 293 -11.23 19.85 8.82
N LEU A 294 -11.14 19.04 9.88
CA LEU A 294 -9.99 18.18 10.08
C LEU A 294 -10.18 16.90 9.28
N THR A 295 -9.18 16.56 8.50
CA THR A 295 -9.13 15.36 7.67
C THR A 295 -7.87 14.59 8.00
N GLU A 296 -8.04 13.37 8.50
CA GLU A 296 -6.91 12.48 8.75
C GLU A 296 -6.61 11.66 7.51
N VAL A 297 -5.33 11.58 7.16
CA VAL A 297 -4.86 10.86 5.99
C VAL A 297 -3.62 10.03 6.27
N VAL A 298 -3.45 8.95 5.51
CA VAL A 298 -2.19 8.19 5.45
C VAL A 298 -1.52 8.45 4.10
N VAL A 299 -0.22 8.76 4.10
CA VAL A 299 0.58 8.96 2.89
C VAL A 299 0.74 7.64 2.13
N ARG A 300 0.30 7.60 0.87
CA ARG A 300 0.47 6.45 -0.03
C ARG A 300 1.94 6.23 -0.40
N GLN A 301 2.33 4.98 -0.67
CA GLN A 301 3.70 4.64 -1.10
C GLN A 301 4.08 5.25 -2.45
N GLU A 302 3.09 5.56 -3.30
CA GLU A 302 3.30 6.16 -4.63
C GLU A 302 3.18 7.70 -4.60
N SER A 303 3.12 8.29 -3.40
CA SER A 303 2.93 9.73 -3.23
C SER A 303 4.15 10.52 -3.72
N ILE A 304 3.90 11.58 -4.48
CA ILE A 304 4.95 12.48 -4.97
C ILE A 304 5.62 13.31 -3.87
N LEU A 305 5.08 13.20 -2.64
CA LEU A 305 5.56 13.88 -1.44
C LEU A 305 6.68 13.12 -0.74
N ILE A 306 6.84 11.82 -1.03
CA ILE A 306 7.85 10.99 -0.36
C ILE A 306 9.25 11.52 -0.66
N GLY A 307 10.04 11.72 0.39
CA GLY A 307 11.40 12.26 0.30
C GLY A 307 11.46 13.78 0.12
N LYS A 308 10.32 14.49 0.18
CA LYS A 308 10.25 15.96 0.15
C LYS A 308 9.80 16.51 1.50
N THR A 309 10.22 17.72 1.82
CA THR A 309 9.69 18.47 2.97
C THR A 309 8.33 19.07 2.64
N LEU A 310 7.49 19.32 3.66
CA LEU A 310 6.19 19.98 3.47
C LEU A 310 6.33 21.34 2.78
N LYS A 311 7.35 22.12 3.15
CA LYS A 311 7.68 23.40 2.51
C LYS A 311 8.15 23.22 1.07
N GLY A 312 9.08 22.29 0.81
CA GLY A 312 9.64 22.05 -0.52
C GLY A 312 8.61 21.49 -1.51
N ALA A 313 7.61 20.76 -1.03
CA ALA A 313 6.50 20.30 -1.85
C ALA A 313 5.48 21.41 -2.16
N GLY A 314 5.43 22.50 -1.41
CA GLY A 314 4.35 23.49 -1.53
C GLY A 314 2.99 22.91 -1.15
N PHE A 315 2.95 22.07 -0.11
CA PHE A 315 1.80 21.24 0.28
C PHE A 315 0.46 21.98 0.25
N ARG A 316 0.45 23.20 0.80
CA ARG A 316 -0.76 24.01 0.92
C ARG A 316 -1.37 24.40 -0.43
N ALA A 317 -0.56 24.77 -1.41
CA ALA A 317 -1.04 25.11 -2.74
C ALA A 317 -1.49 23.86 -3.52
N LEU A 318 -0.79 22.73 -3.30
CA LEU A 318 -1.10 21.46 -3.97
C LEU A 318 -2.44 20.87 -3.53
N PHE A 319 -2.79 20.99 -2.25
CA PHE A 319 -3.93 20.27 -1.67
C PHE A 319 -5.02 21.16 -1.09
N ASP A 320 -4.82 22.48 -0.98
CA ASP A 320 -5.71 23.36 -0.21
C ASP A 320 -5.88 22.86 1.24
N GLY A 321 -4.75 22.64 1.93
CA GLY A 321 -4.74 22.19 3.31
C GLY A 321 -3.42 22.43 4.01
N ALA A 322 -3.45 22.44 5.35
CA ALA A 322 -2.27 22.57 6.19
C ALA A 322 -2.10 21.31 7.04
N VAL A 323 -0.86 20.83 7.19
CA VAL A 323 -0.56 19.73 8.10
C VAL A 323 -0.47 20.28 9.51
N VAL A 324 -1.30 19.72 10.38
CA VAL A 324 -1.45 20.08 11.79
C VAL A 324 -0.60 19.17 12.67
N ALA A 325 -0.60 17.88 12.37
CA ALA A 325 0.17 16.88 13.09
C ALA A 325 0.68 15.81 12.13
N ILE A 326 1.83 15.23 12.47
CA ILE A 326 2.42 14.09 11.77
C ILE A 326 2.71 13.02 12.81
N ARG A 327 2.23 11.80 12.53
CA ARG A 327 2.59 10.60 13.28
C ARG A 327 3.35 9.64 12.40
N ARG A 328 4.37 9.03 12.98
CA ARG A 328 5.21 8.02 12.33
C ARG A 328 5.62 6.97 13.34
N ASP A 329 5.48 5.71 12.94
CA ASP A 329 5.89 4.56 13.74
C ASP A 329 5.22 4.49 15.12
N GLY A 330 3.98 4.99 15.21
CA GLY A 330 3.21 5.04 16.46
C GLY A 330 3.52 6.22 17.37
N GLU A 331 4.43 7.12 16.97
CA GLU A 331 4.83 8.30 17.75
C GLU A 331 4.51 9.61 17.02
N ASP A 332 4.27 10.67 17.79
CA ASP A 332 4.04 12.02 17.27
C ASP A 332 5.38 12.70 16.92
N ILE A 333 5.48 13.26 15.71
CA ILE A 333 6.64 14.05 15.29
C ILE A 333 6.44 15.49 15.76
N SER A 334 7.27 15.94 16.70
CA SER A 334 7.26 17.31 17.22
C SER A 334 8.23 18.23 16.46
N GLY A 335 8.02 19.55 16.57
CA GLY A 335 8.90 20.58 16.03
C GLY A 335 8.39 21.27 14.75
N LYS A 336 9.31 21.76 13.92
CA LYS A 336 8.99 22.49 12.67
C LYS A 336 8.47 21.54 11.59
N LEU A 337 7.17 21.24 11.64
CA LEU A 337 6.51 20.33 10.69
C LEU A 337 6.82 20.66 9.22
N GLY A 338 6.95 21.95 8.88
CA GLY A 338 7.31 22.41 7.52
C GLY A 338 8.62 21.83 6.96
N GLU A 339 9.57 21.46 7.81
CA GLU A 339 10.90 20.92 7.45
C GLU A 339 10.95 19.39 7.52
N VAL A 340 9.89 18.75 8.03
CA VAL A 340 9.82 17.29 8.12
C VAL A 340 9.75 16.70 6.72
N VAL A 341 10.67 15.77 6.44
CA VAL A 341 10.67 14.96 5.21
C VAL A 341 9.60 13.88 5.35
N LEU A 342 8.62 13.89 4.45
CA LEU A 342 7.53 12.92 4.43
C LEU A 342 8.01 11.55 3.94
N LYS A 343 7.51 10.51 4.59
CA LYS A 343 7.71 9.10 4.23
C LYS A 343 6.37 8.45 3.91
N ALA A 344 6.44 7.34 3.18
CA ALA A 344 5.26 6.51 2.98
C ALA A 344 4.73 6.02 4.34
N GLY A 345 3.41 5.94 4.49
CA GLY A 345 2.78 5.51 5.73
C GLY A 345 2.58 6.60 6.77
N ASP A 346 3.25 7.75 6.67
CA ASP A 346 3.06 8.86 7.61
C ASP A 346 1.55 9.17 7.75
N PHE A 347 1.11 9.26 8.99
CA PHE A 347 -0.26 9.63 9.32
C PHE A 347 -0.31 11.14 9.56
N LEU A 348 -1.08 11.85 8.75
CA LEU A 348 -1.18 13.30 8.79
C LEU A 348 -2.58 13.70 9.25
N VAL A 349 -2.64 14.67 10.13
CA VAL A 349 -3.88 15.41 10.42
C VAL A 349 -3.83 16.69 9.62
N LEU A 350 -4.83 16.89 8.74
CA LEU A 350 -4.90 18.04 7.85
C LEU A 350 -6.04 18.96 8.27
N ALA A 351 -5.76 20.25 8.37
CA ALA A 351 -6.80 21.27 8.33
C ALA A 351 -7.04 21.64 6.87
N VAL A 352 -8.21 21.28 6.36
CA VAL A 352 -8.51 21.39 4.93
C VAL A 352 -9.37 22.60 4.62
N GLY A 353 -9.08 23.24 3.49
CA GLY A 353 -9.88 24.31 2.92
C GLY A 353 -11.07 23.79 2.12
N LYS A 354 -11.84 24.71 1.54
CA LYS A 354 -13.08 24.40 0.81
C LYS A 354 -12.84 23.60 -0.47
N ASP A 355 -11.69 23.79 -1.11
CA ASP A 355 -11.38 23.17 -2.40
C ASP A 355 -10.79 21.77 -2.23
N PHE A 356 -10.37 21.37 -1.02
CA PHE A 356 -9.78 20.05 -0.77
C PHE A 356 -10.63 18.94 -1.41
N ARG A 357 -11.94 18.95 -1.22
CA ARG A 357 -12.88 17.93 -1.77
C ARG A 357 -12.80 17.72 -3.29
N THR A 358 -12.49 18.78 -4.02
CA THR A 358 -12.50 18.81 -5.49
C THR A 358 -11.11 18.56 -6.08
N ARG A 359 -10.05 18.58 -5.25
CA ARG A 359 -8.66 18.32 -5.67
C ARG A 359 -8.48 16.87 -6.12
N ARG A 360 -8.20 16.70 -7.42
CA ARG A 360 -8.05 15.38 -8.08
C ARG A 360 -6.79 14.60 -7.67
N ASN A 361 -5.82 15.24 -7.03
CA ASN A 361 -4.55 14.64 -6.61
C ASN A 361 -4.59 14.04 -5.19
N ILE A 362 -5.68 14.22 -4.42
CA ILE A 362 -5.76 13.68 -3.05
C ILE A 362 -5.70 12.16 -3.05
N SER A 363 -6.58 11.51 -3.82
CA SER A 363 -6.65 10.04 -3.89
C SER A 363 -5.40 9.37 -4.47
N LYS A 364 -4.45 10.16 -5.00
CA LYS A 364 -3.14 9.67 -5.46
C LYS A 364 -2.08 9.69 -4.35
N ASN A 365 -2.15 10.67 -3.46
CA ASN A 365 -1.12 10.88 -2.44
C ASN A 365 -1.55 10.38 -1.06
N PHE A 366 -2.86 10.26 -0.85
CA PHE A 366 -3.45 10.02 0.46
C PHE A 366 -4.52 8.94 0.43
N ILE A 367 -4.68 8.29 1.57
CA ILE A 367 -5.87 7.54 1.93
C ILE A 367 -6.55 8.30 3.05
N VAL A 368 -7.78 8.75 2.80
CA VAL A 368 -8.57 9.52 3.75
C VAL A 368 -9.19 8.56 4.77
N ILE A 369 -8.86 8.76 6.04
CA ILE A 369 -9.33 7.93 7.15
C ILE A 369 -10.54 8.55 7.84
N SER A 370 -10.59 9.88 7.96
CA SER A 370 -11.70 10.56 8.61
C SER A 370 -11.88 11.98 8.07
N GLY A 371 -13.03 12.58 8.36
CA GLY A 371 -13.35 13.94 7.97
C GLY A 371 -13.84 14.04 6.53
N VAL A 372 -13.32 15.04 5.82
CA VAL A 372 -13.84 15.44 4.52
C VAL A 372 -13.40 14.50 3.39
N GLU A 373 -14.36 13.73 2.84
CA GLU A 373 -14.09 12.78 1.76
C GLU A 373 -14.13 13.43 0.35
N PRO A 374 -13.26 13.00 -0.59
CA PRO A 374 -13.27 13.46 -1.97
C PRO A 374 -14.53 13.03 -2.73
N GLU A 375 -14.97 13.85 -3.69
CA GLU A 375 -16.28 13.74 -4.35
C GLU A 375 -16.35 12.68 -5.48
N ILE A 376 -15.29 11.92 -5.73
CA ILE A 376 -15.20 11.02 -6.90
C ILE A 376 -15.92 9.69 -6.59
N ARG A 377 -17.25 9.65 -6.74
CA ARG A 377 -18.04 8.41 -6.63
C ARG A 377 -18.90 8.16 -7.85
N ILE A 378 -18.94 6.90 -8.28
CA ILE A 378 -19.92 6.44 -9.27
C ILE A 378 -21.12 5.88 -8.52
N ASN A 379 -22.33 6.33 -8.91
CA ASN A 379 -23.59 5.89 -8.30
C ASN A 379 -24.54 5.36 -9.40
N GLY A 380 -25.57 4.62 -8.98
CA GLY A 380 -26.62 4.12 -9.88
C GLY A 380 -26.12 3.09 -10.89
N HIS A 381 -26.58 3.21 -12.13
CA HIS A 381 -26.28 2.25 -13.21
C HIS A 381 -24.78 2.07 -13.49
N LYS A 382 -23.97 3.14 -13.40
CA LYS A 382 -22.51 3.07 -13.62
C LYS A 382 -21.81 2.19 -12.58
N ALA A 383 -22.26 2.23 -11.33
CA ALA A 383 -21.71 1.40 -10.26
C ALA A 383 -22.07 -0.08 -10.48
N TRP A 384 -23.32 -0.36 -10.86
CA TRP A 384 -23.75 -1.74 -11.13
C TRP A 384 -23.09 -2.31 -12.39
N LEU A 385 -22.91 -1.49 -13.42
CA LEU A 385 -22.15 -1.87 -14.61
C LEU A 385 -20.70 -2.22 -14.28
N SER A 386 -20.05 -1.43 -13.42
CA SER A 386 -18.66 -1.69 -13.02
C SER A 386 -18.53 -2.99 -12.23
N ILE A 387 -19.41 -3.22 -11.25
CA ILE A 387 -19.40 -4.43 -10.41
C ILE A 387 -19.80 -5.66 -11.23
N GLY A 388 -20.93 -5.58 -11.93
CA GLY A 388 -21.47 -6.68 -12.72
C GLY A 388 -20.56 -7.05 -13.89
N GLY A 389 -20.01 -6.06 -14.59
CA GLY A 389 -19.05 -6.27 -15.67
C GLY A 389 -17.77 -6.95 -15.20
N PHE A 390 -17.19 -6.50 -14.08
CA PHE A 390 -15.99 -7.13 -13.53
C PHE A 390 -16.23 -8.57 -13.05
N LEU A 391 -17.32 -8.81 -12.32
CA LEU A 391 -17.68 -10.16 -11.88
C LEU A 391 -17.96 -11.08 -13.08
N LEU A 392 -18.66 -10.58 -14.11
CA LEU A 392 -18.92 -11.33 -15.33
C LEU A 392 -17.62 -11.69 -16.04
N THR A 393 -16.70 -10.75 -16.21
CA THR A 393 -15.38 -11.00 -16.80
C THR A 393 -14.63 -12.08 -16.05
N ILE A 394 -14.62 -12.03 -14.71
CA ILE A 394 -13.98 -13.06 -13.89
C ILE A 394 -14.64 -14.42 -14.08
N VAL A 395 -15.97 -14.51 -14.04
CA VAL A 395 -16.68 -15.77 -14.19
C VAL A 395 -16.41 -16.39 -15.56
N LEU A 396 -16.47 -15.59 -16.63
CA LEU A 396 -16.19 -16.06 -17.99
C LEU A 396 -14.73 -16.52 -18.17
N ALA A 397 -13.78 -15.82 -17.55
CA ALA A 397 -12.38 -16.22 -17.58
C ALA A 397 -12.12 -17.48 -16.74
N ALA A 398 -12.77 -17.60 -15.58
CA ALA A 398 -12.64 -18.73 -14.68
C ALA A 398 -13.24 -20.02 -15.27
N THR A 399 -14.29 -19.92 -16.10
CA THR A 399 -14.87 -21.05 -16.85
C THR A 399 -14.13 -21.35 -18.16
N GLY A 400 -13.13 -20.55 -18.52
CA GLY A 400 -12.34 -20.72 -19.75
C GLY A 400 -13.08 -20.38 -21.04
N ILE A 401 -14.21 -19.66 -20.96
CA ILE A 401 -14.98 -19.25 -22.15
C ILE A 401 -14.24 -18.16 -22.93
N ILE A 402 -13.60 -17.24 -22.22
CA ILE A 402 -12.74 -16.18 -22.79
C ILE A 402 -11.42 -16.12 -22.04
N ASP A 403 -10.37 -15.68 -22.72
CA ASP A 403 -9.12 -15.36 -22.04
C ASP A 403 -9.27 -14.11 -21.15
N MET A 404 -8.58 -14.09 -20.01
CA MET A 404 -8.66 -12.98 -19.05
C MET A 404 -8.23 -11.65 -19.67
N LEU A 405 -7.19 -11.64 -20.51
CA LEU A 405 -6.72 -10.44 -21.21
C LEU A 405 -7.85 -9.88 -22.07
N GLN A 406 -8.47 -10.73 -22.89
CA GLN A 406 -9.56 -10.35 -23.78
C GLN A 406 -10.76 -9.79 -22.99
N GLY A 407 -11.15 -10.47 -21.91
CA GLY A 407 -12.26 -10.05 -21.07
C GLY A 407 -12.02 -8.69 -20.39
N LEU A 408 -10.79 -8.42 -19.95
CA LEU A 408 -10.43 -7.15 -19.31
C LEU A 408 -10.30 -6.00 -20.32
N VAL A 409 -9.81 -6.25 -21.55
CA VAL A 409 -9.79 -5.25 -22.63
C VAL A 409 -11.22 -4.80 -22.95
N LEU A 410 -12.15 -5.74 -23.13
CA LEU A 410 -13.55 -5.44 -23.40
C LEU A 410 -14.17 -4.66 -22.24
N LEU A 411 -13.95 -5.11 -21.01
CA LEU A 411 -14.46 -4.43 -19.82
C LEU A 411 -13.95 -2.99 -19.73
N LEU A 412 -12.65 -2.77 -19.89
CA LEU A 412 -12.07 -1.42 -19.84
C LEU A 412 -12.69 -0.51 -20.90
N GLY A 413 -12.92 -1.03 -22.12
CA GLY A 413 -13.61 -0.29 -23.18
C GLY A 413 -15.02 0.14 -22.77
N VAL A 414 -15.81 -0.76 -22.17
CA VAL A 414 -17.16 -0.45 -21.66
C VAL A 414 -17.11 0.56 -20.51
N LEU A 415 -16.13 0.45 -19.60
CA LEU A 415 -15.97 1.38 -18.47
C LEU A 415 -15.62 2.80 -18.95
N ILE A 416 -14.81 2.92 -20.00
CA ILE A 416 -14.49 4.21 -20.63
C ILE A 416 -15.71 4.75 -21.37
N PHE A 417 -16.37 3.94 -22.20
CA PHE A 417 -17.54 4.37 -22.98
C PHE A 417 -18.71 4.82 -22.09
N SER A 418 -18.90 4.17 -20.94
CA SER A 418 -19.95 4.51 -19.97
C SER A 418 -19.60 5.69 -19.04
N ASP A 419 -18.43 6.32 -19.20
CA ASP A 419 -17.89 7.33 -18.28
C ASP A 419 -17.88 6.84 -16.83
N SER A 420 -17.59 5.54 -16.61
CA SER A 420 -17.32 4.97 -15.29
C SER A 420 -15.87 5.23 -14.88
N ILE A 421 -14.95 5.22 -15.86
CA ILE A 421 -13.58 5.69 -15.75
C ILE A 421 -13.28 6.61 -16.93
N SER A 422 -12.67 7.77 -16.69
CA SER A 422 -12.21 8.66 -17.76
C SER A 422 -10.82 8.27 -18.30
N VAL A 423 -10.52 8.59 -19.57
CA VAL A 423 -9.19 8.37 -20.17
C VAL A 423 -8.08 9.06 -19.38
N ASN A 424 -8.37 10.25 -18.85
CA ASN A 424 -7.45 10.97 -17.97
C ASN A 424 -7.17 10.22 -16.67
N GLU A 425 -8.11 9.43 -16.14
CA GLU A 425 -7.87 8.60 -14.97
C GLU A 425 -7.03 7.38 -15.31
N VAL A 426 -7.32 6.71 -16.44
CA VAL A 426 -6.52 5.58 -16.93
C VAL A 426 -5.05 5.96 -17.07
N THR A 427 -4.76 7.01 -17.83
CA THR A 427 -3.39 7.50 -18.05
C THR A 427 -2.71 7.91 -16.75
N ARG A 428 -3.45 8.58 -15.85
CA ARG A 428 -2.93 9.04 -14.55
C ARG A 428 -2.71 7.95 -13.52
N ARG A 429 -3.33 6.78 -13.70
CA ARG A 429 -3.32 5.64 -12.76
C ARG A 429 -2.61 4.42 -13.34
N PHE A 430 -2.02 4.54 -14.52
CA PHE A 430 -1.22 3.48 -15.11
C PHE A 430 -0.08 3.08 -14.14
N PRO A 431 0.06 1.80 -13.79
CA PRO A 431 1.04 1.35 -12.80
C PRO A 431 2.44 1.22 -13.43
N VAL A 432 3.05 2.35 -13.78
CA VAL A 432 4.36 2.43 -14.46
C VAL A 432 5.44 1.67 -13.69
N ASP A 433 5.43 1.77 -12.36
CA ASP A 433 6.41 1.11 -11.49
C ASP A 433 6.36 -0.42 -11.63
N ILE A 434 5.15 -1.01 -11.63
CA ILE A 434 4.95 -2.45 -11.79
C ILE A 434 5.37 -2.86 -13.20
N TRP A 435 4.98 -2.09 -14.21
CA TRP A 435 5.34 -2.36 -15.61
C TRP A 435 6.85 -2.39 -15.80
N LEU A 436 7.57 -1.43 -15.23
CA LEU A 436 9.03 -1.40 -15.27
C LEU A 436 9.66 -2.57 -14.51
N ILE A 437 9.17 -2.91 -13.30
CA ILE A 437 9.69 -4.03 -12.50
C ILE A 437 9.54 -5.35 -13.25
N VAL A 438 8.36 -5.63 -13.78
CA VAL A 438 8.06 -6.92 -14.45
C VAL A 438 8.85 -7.05 -15.75
N SER A 439 8.84 -6.03 -16.62
CA SER A 439 9.61 -6.08 -17.87
C SER A 439 11.11 -6.25 -17.62
N SER A 440 11.64 -5.55 -16.60
CA SER A 440 13.05 -5.69 -16.22
C SER A 440 13.37 -7.09 -15.69
N ALA A 441 12.47 -7.70 -14.91
CA ALA A 441 12.65 -9.05 -14.39
C ALA A 441 12.57 -10.13 -15.48
N ILE A 442 11.68 -9.97 -16.46
CA ILE A 442 11.67 -10.81 -17.68
C ILE A 442 13.02 -10.72 -18.39
N LEU A 443 13.54 -9.49 -18.61
CA LEU A 443 14.84 -9.31 -19.25
C LEU A 443 15.99 -9.94 -18.46
N LEU A 444 15.97 -9.78 -17.14
CA LEU A 444 16.95 -10.37 -16.25
C LEU A 444 16.94 -11.90 -16.37
N SER A 445 15.75 -12.50 -16.46
CA SER A 445 15.56 -13.93 -16.73
C SER A 445 16.18 -14.34 -18.07
N HIS A 446 15.86 -13.62 -19.15
CA HIS A 446 16.45 -13.88 -20.47
C HIS A 446 17.97 -13.74 -20.47
N ALA A 447 18.53 -12.74 -19.80
CA ALA A 447 19.97 -12.55 -19.71
C ALA A 447 20.66 -13.73 -19.01
N LEU A 448 20.06 -14.28 -17.95
CA LEU A 448 20.59 -15.47 -17.25
C LEU A 448 20.65 -16.69 -18.18
N VAL A 449 19.60 -16.90 -18.98
CA VAL A 449 19.54 -17.98 -19.99
C VAL A 449 20.53 -17.73 -21.13
N ASN A 450 20.47 -16.55 -21.77
CA ASN A 450 21.33 -16.20 -22.92
C ASN A 450 22.82 -16.34 -22.61
N THR A 451 23.23 -16.00 -21.39
CA THR A 451 24.65 -15.97 -21.01
C THR A 451 25.19 -17.30 -20.49
N GLY A 452 24.35 -18.33 -20.42
CA GLY A 452 24.78 -19.67 -19.98
C GLY A 452 24.82 -19.85 -18.45
N VAL A 453 24.26 -18.91 -17.67
CA VAL A 453 24.31 -18.96 -16.20
C VAL A 453 23.47 -20.11 -15.68
N VAL A 454 22.33 -20.38 -16.31
CA VAL A 454 21.42 -21.47 -15.93
C VAL A 454 22.10 -22.82 -16.06
N GLU A 455 22.81 -23.05 -17.16
CA GLU A 455 23.55 -24.29 -17.45
C GLU A 455 24.71 -24.50 -16.48
N VAL A 456 25.35 -23.42 -16.04
CA VAL A 456 26.40 -23.49 -15.01
C VAL A 456 25.81 -23.85 -13.65
N LEU A 457 24.67 -23.26 -13.28
CA LEU A 457 23.98 -23.63 -12.04
C LEU A 457 23.50 -25.09 -12.08
N ALA A 458 22.99 -25.56 -13.22
CA ALA A 458 22.64 -26.95 -13.44
C ALA A 458 23.84 -27.88 -13.22
N GLY A 459 25.01 -27.54 -13.78
CA GLY A 459 26.23 -28.32 -13.61
C GLY A 459 26.78 -28.33 -12.18
N LEU A 460 26.51 -27.30 -11.37
CA LEU A 460 26.90 -27.23 -9.96
C LEU A 460 26.02 -28.08 -9.04
N VAL A 461 24.75 -28.24 -9.40
CA VAL A 461 23.78 -29.08 -8.68
C VAL A 461 24.04 -30.58 -8.97
N GLY A 462 24.63 -30.91 -10.12
CA GLY A 462 25.01 -32.26 -10.50
C GLY A 462 23.80 -33.14 -10.89
N GLU A 463 24.02 -34.44 -11.14
CA GLU A 463 22.94 -35.43 -11.36
C GLU A 463 22.16 -35.78 -10.08
N VAL A 464 22.40 -35.06 -8.98
CA VAL A 464 21.78 -35.32 -7.68
C VAL A 464 20.33 -34.86 -7.70
N THR A 465 19.48 -35.74 -8.21
CA THR A 465 18.01 -35.61 -8.26
C THR A 465 17.34 -36.28 -7.05
N ASP A 466 18.09 -36.52 -5.98
CA ASP A 466 17.53 -37.05 -4.74
C ASP A 466 16.45 -36.10 -4.20
N ILE A 467 15.33 -36.69 -3.80
CA ILE A 467 14.16 -35.94 -3.37
C ILE A 467 14.48 -34.98 -2.21
N ASP A 468 15.42 -35.35 -1.34
CA ASP A 468 15.89 -34.53 -0.23
C ASP A 468 16.56 -33.22 -0.69
N HIS A 469 17.30 -33.26 -1.81
CA HIS A 469 17.96 -32.08 -2.38
C HIS A 469 16.94 -31.14 -3.04
N LEU A 470 15.89 -31.69 -3.67
CA LEU A 470 14.78 -30.91 -4.21
C LEU A 470 14.00 -30.18 -3.10
N TYR A 471 13.68 -30.86 -2.00
CA TYR A 471 13.06 -30.22 -0.84
C TYR A 471 13.96 -29.17 -0.21
N LEU A 472 15.26 -29.42 -0.08
CA LEU A 472 16.21 -28.43 0.43
C LEU A 472 16.25 -27.19 -0.47
N ALA A 473 16.32 -27.36 -1.79
CA ALA A 473 16.29 -26.26 -2.73
C ALA A 473 14.99 -25.45 -2.62
N LEU A 474 13.84 -26.13 -2.50
CA LEU A 474 12.54 -25.49 -2.30
C LEU A 474 12.50 -24.66 -1.01
N ILE A 475 13.03 -25.21 0.10
CA ILE A 475 13.14 -24.52 1.39
C ILE A 475 14.02 -23.28 1.27
N LEU A 476 15.17 -23.38 0.60
CA LEU A 476 16.08 -22.25 0.40
C LEU A 476 15.42 -21.16 -0.47
N VAL A 477 14.72 -21.54 -1.53
CA VAL A 477 13.95 -20.60 -2.37
C VAL A 477 12.85 -19.92 -1.56
N TYR A 478 12.11 -20.66 -0.74
CA TYR A 478 11.09 -20.09 0.15
C TYR A 478 11.72 -19.08 1.12
N LEU A 479 12.77 -19.48 1.86
CA LEU A 479 13.42 -18.64 2.86
C LEU A 479 14.05 -17.38 2.26
N ALA A 480 14.73 -17.52 1.11
CA ALA A 480 15.29 -16.38 0.40
C ALA A 480 14.20 -15.41 -0.07
N THR A 481 13.10 -15.93 -0.64
CA THR A 481 11.99 -15.10 -1.10
C THR A 481 11.27 -14.41 0.04
N TRP A 482 11.04 -15.12 1.14
CA TRP A 482 10.42 -14.59 2.35
C TRP A 482 11.30 -13.50 2.99
N LEU A 483 12.60 -13.73 3.10
CA LEU A 483 13.53 -12.72 3.61
C LEU A 483 13.52 -11.46 2.74
N MET A 484 13.51 -11.62 1.41
CA MET A 484 13.40 -10.49 0.50
C MET A 484 12.08 -9.74 0.69
N THR A 485 10.94 -10.44 0.80
CA THR A 485 9.64 -9.78 0.93
C THR A 485 9.47 -8.98 2.22
N GLU A 486 10.18 -9.35 3.30
CA GLU A 486 10.17 -8.58 4.54
C GLU A 486 11.08 -7.33 4.49
N LEU A 487 12.06 -7.30 3.58
CA LEU A 487 13.05 -6.22 3.41
C LEU A 487 12.69 -5.22 2.31
N ILE A 488 12.05 -5.69 1.23
CA ILE A 488 11.68 -4.89 0.06
C ILE A 488 10.19 -5.08 -0.25
N THR A 489 9.71 -4.65 -1.42
CA THR A 489 8.29 -4.84 -1.77
C THR A 489 8.02 -6.26 -2.28
N ASN A 490 6.85 -6.82 -1.96
CA ASN A 490 6.43 -8.16 -2.39
C ASN A 490 6.59 -8.39 -3.91
N ASN A 491 6.21 -7.38 -4.70
CA ASN A 491 6.30 -7.41 -6.16
C ASN A 491 7.76 -7.52 -6.63
N ALA A 492 8.67 -6.76 -6.02
CA ALA A 492 10.09 -6.79 -6.35
C ALA A 492 10.72 -8.13 -5.91
N ALA A 493 10.34 -8.66 -4.75
CA ALA A 493 10.81 -9.95 -4.26
C ALA A 493 10.39 -11.10 -5.19
N ALA A 494 9.12 -11.17 -5.59
CA ALA A 494 8.66 -12.17 -6.55
C ALA A 494 9.35 -12.06 -7.91
N ALA A 495 9.47 -10.84 -8.43
CA ALA A 495 10.10 -10.58 -9.72
C ALA A 495 11.59 -10.98 -9.75
N LEU A 496 12.30 -10.75 -8.64
CA LEU A 496 13.71 -11.10 -8.49
C LEU A 496 13.93 -12.61 -8.27
N MET A 497 13.07 -13.24 -7.46
CA MET A 497 13.25 -14.64 -7.06
C MET A 497 12.71 -15.63 -8.09
N PHE A 498 11.79 -15.22 -8.97
CA PHE A 498 11.28 -16.08 -10.02
C PHE A 498 12.39 -16.60 -10.96
N PRO A 499 13.28 -15.76 -11.53
CA PRO A 499 14.37 -16.27 -12.38
C PRO A 499 15.30 -17.26 -11.64
N VAL A 500 15.53 -17.05 -10.34
CA VAL A 500 16.33 -17.96 -9.51
C VAL A 500 15.64 -19.30 -9.37
N ALA A 501 14.37 -19.29 -8.98
CA ALA A 501 13.53 -20.49 -8.83
C ALA A 501 13.40 -21.26 -10.15
N TYR A 502 13.18 -20.54 -11.26
CA TYR A 502 13.14 -21.10 -12.61
C TYR A 502 14.46 -21.76 -13.00
N SER A 503 15.59 -21.09 -12.77
CA SER A 503 16.93 -21.62 -13.08
C SER A 503 17.27 -22.86 -12.25
N ILE A 504 16.88 -22.87 -10.97
CA ILE A 504 17.06 -24.02 -10.08
C ILE A 504 16.25 -25.21 -10.60
N ALA A 505 14.96 -25.01 -10.92
CA ALA A 505 14.11 -26.08 -11.42
C ALA A 505 14.63 -26.67 -12.74
N LEU A 506 15.05 -25.81 -13.68
CA LEU A 506 15.72 -26.25 -14.91
C LEU A 506 17.02 -27.01 -14.64
N GLY A 507 17.79 -26.55 -13.65
CA GLY A 507 19.05 -27.19 -13.28
C GLY A 507 18.88 -28.60 -12.71
N PHE A 508 17.80 -28.84 -11.97
CA PHE A 508 17.41 -30.16 -11.49
C PHE A 508 16.66 -31.00 -12.55
N GLY A 509 16.26 -30.42 -13.67
CA GLY A 509 15.47 -31.10 -14.71
C GLY A 509 14.05 -31.46 -14.29
N VAL A 510 13.46 -30.70 -13.35
CA VAL A 510 12.12 -30.92 -12.77
C VAL A 510 11.11 -29.88 -13.26
N ASP A 511 9.82 -30.12 -13.01
CA ASP A 511 8.77 -29.14 -13.27
C ASP A 511 9.04 -27.86 -12.45
N ILE A 512 8.88 -26.72 -13.12
CA ILE A 512 9.12 -25.40 -12.54
C ILE A 512 8.00 -24.94 -11.60
N LEU A 513 6.80 -25.53 -11.71
CA LEU A 513 5.60 -25.13 -10.98
C LEU A 513 5.78 -25.16 -9.45
N PRO A 514 6.29 -26.23 -8.80
CA PRO A 514 6.52 -26.20 -7.36
C PRO A 514 7.39 -25.03 -6.90
N PHE A 515 8.47 -24.73 -7.61
CA PHE A 515 9.37 -23.63 -7.27
C PHE A 515 8.72 -22.27 -7.49
N ILE A 516 8.02 -22.09 -8.60
CA ILE A 516 7.36 -20.83 -8.96
C ILE A 516 6.17 -20.53 -8.03
N MET A 517 5.35 -21.54 -7.71
CA MET A 517 4.26 -21.42 -6.75
C MET A 517 4.81 -21.11 -5.35
N THR A 518 5.93 -21.72 -4.97
CA THR A 518 6.64 -21.39 -3.72
C THR A 518 7.07 -19.93 -3.69
N VAL A 519 7.63 -19.39 -4.78
CA VAL A 519 7.96 -17.95 -4.88
C VAL A 519 6.71 -17.08 -4.73
N ALA A 520 5.60 -17.42 -5.38
CA ALA A 520 4.36 -16.65 -5.31
C ALA A 520 3.80 -16.54 -3.87
N PHE A 521 3.75 -17.67 -3.16
CA PHE A 521 3.30 -17.70 -1.77
C PHE A 521 4.32 -17.07 -0.82
N ALA A 522 5.62 -17.39 -0.95
CA ALA A 522 6.67 -16.83 -0.09
C ALA A 522 6.76 -15.30 -0.20
N ALA A 523 6.65 -14.75 -1.42
CA ALA A 523 6.64 -13.31 -1.63
C ALA A 523 5.37 -12.64 -1.07
N SER A 524 4.30 -13.38 -0.81
CA SER A 524 3.09 -12.87 -0.17
C SER A 524 3.12 -12.97 1.36
N CYS A 525 4.09 -13.68 1.94
CA CYS A 525 4.24 -13.90 3.38
C CYS A 525 4.91 -12.69 4.09
N SER A 526 4.31 -11.49 3.99
CA SER A 526 4.78 -10.29 4.69
C SER A 526 3.94 -10.03 5.93
N PHE A 527 4.32 -10.62 7.06
CA PHE A 527 3.59 -10.49 8.32
C PHE A 527 4.45 -9.87 9.43
N ILE A 528 5.78 -10.01 9.37
CA ILE A 528 6.67 -9.60 10.47
C ILE A 528 7.03 -8.12 10.39
N SER A 529 7.18 -7.57 9.18
CA SER A 529 7.53 -6.17 8.97
C SER A 529 6.31 -5.33 8.55
N PRO A 530 6.11 -4.13 9.14
CA PRO A 530 5.12 -3.19 8.63
C PRO A 530 5.57 -2.52 7.32
N TYR A 531 6.86 -2.59 6.97
CA TYR A 531 7.45 -1.83 5.86
C TYR A 531 7.47 -2.59 4.53
N GLY A 532 7.53 -3.94 4.56
CA GLY A 532 7.56 -4.78 3.36
C GLY A 532 6.29 -4.68 2.53
N TYR A 533 5.15 -4.37 3.18
CA TYR A 533 3.85 -4.35 2.52
C TYR A 533 3.00 -3.12 2.85
N GLN A 534 2.41 -2.54 1.79
CA GLN A 534 1.66 -1.28 1.85
C GLN A 534 0.48 -1.30 2.82
N THR A 535 -0.27 -2.41 2.88
CA THR A 535 -1.44 -2.50 3.78
C THR A 535 -1.03 -2.58 5.25
N ASN A 536 0.05 -3.29 5.54
CA ASN A 536 0.63 -3.38 6.88
C ASN A 536 1.07 -2.01 7.36
N LEU A 537 1.70 -1.22 6.50
CA LEU A 537 2.14 0.14 6.81
C LEU A 537 0.96 1.08 7.15
N MET A 538 -0.17 0.94 6.46
CA MET A 538 -1.39 1.72 6.76
C MET A 538 -1.95 1.38 8.13
N VAL A 539 -2.04 0.09 8.42
CA VAL A 539 -2.57 -0.43 9.68
C VAL A 539 -1.62 -0.15 10.84
N TYR A 540 -0.32 -0.18 10.60
CA TYR A 540 0.73 0.13 11.58
C TYR A 540 0.50 1.51 12.21
N ASN A 541 0.38 2.54 11.36
CA ASN A 541 0.20 3.91 11.82
C ASN A 541 -1.24 4.17 12.30
N ALA A 542 -2.26 3.67 11.60
CA ALA A 542 -3.66 3.89 11.99
C ALA A 542 -4.06 3.19 13.29
N GLY A 543 -3.45 2.03 13.58
CA GLY A 543 -3.66 1.26 14.80
C GLY A 543 -2.70 1.58 15.94
N GLN A 544 -1.77 2.53 15.74
CA GLN A 544 -0.78 2.96 16.74
C GLN A 544 0.07 1.80 17.29
N TYR A 545 0.42 0.84 16.43
CA TYR A 545 1.22 -0.31 16.82
C TYR A 545 2.71 0.04 16.94
N ARG A 546 3.43 -0.79 17.68
CA ARG A 546 4.91 -0.81 17.69
C ARG A 546 5.40 -1.98 16.84
N LEU A 547 6.64 -1.88 16.33
CA LEU A 547 7.25 -2.95 15.55
C LEU A 547 7.19 -4.31 16.25
N MET A 548 7.35 -4.32 17.57
CA MET A 548 7.28 -5.53 18.39
C MET A 548 5.89 -6.21 18.35
N ASP A 549 4.81 -5.44 18.15
CA ASP A 549 3.46 -6.01 18.03
C ASP A 549 3.31 -6.79 16.71
N PHE A 550 3.91 -6.27 15.63
CA PHE A 550 3.98 -6.97 14.34
C PHE A 550 4.79 -8.26 14.43
N ILE A 551 5.97 -8.23 15.06
CA ILE A 551 6.80 -9.43 15.21
C ILE A 551 6.08 -10.49 16.05
N LYS A 552 5.47 -10.10 17.18
CA LYS A 552 4.77 -11.04 18.09
C LYS A 552 3.60 -11.77 17.45
N ILE A 553 2.83 -11.10 16.59
CA ILE A 553 1.66 -11.67 15.93
C ILE A 553 2.01 -12.30 14.58
N GLY A 554 2.91 -11.66 13.84
CA GLY A 554 3.35 -12.07 12.51
C GLY A 554 4.18 -13.34 12.54
N LEU A 555 5.14 -13.48 13.47
CA LEU A 555 6.04 -14.64 13.48
C LEU A 555 5.31 -15.98 13.61
N PRO A 556 4.35 -16.18 14.55
CA PRO A 556 3.57 -17.42 14.61
C PRO A 556 2.79 -17.71 13.31
N VAL A 557 2.23 -16.67 12.69
CA VAL A 557 1.49 -16.79 11.43
C VAL A 557 2.43 -17.16 10.27
N SER A 558 3.58 -16.50 10.15
CA SER A 558 4.62 -16.78 9.15
C SER A 558 5.15 -18.21 9.25
N LEU A 559 5.36 -18.73 10.46
CA LEU A 559 5.84 -20.10 10.65
C LEU A 559 4.82 -21.13 10.16
N VAL A 560 3.54 -20.96 10.52
CA VAL A 560 2.47 -21.85 10.05
C VAL A 560 2.27 -21.72 8.54
N TYR A 561 2.35 -20.50 8.01
CA TYR A 561 2.32 -20.23 6.58
C TYR A 561 3.45 -20.98 5.86
N ALA A 562 4.68 -20.89 6.36
CA ALA A 562 5.85 -21.55 5.79
C ALA A 562 5.71 -23.07 5.75
N VAL A 563 5.31 -23.66 6.87
CA VAL A 563 5.09 -25.12 6.97
C VAL A 563 4.02 -25.57 5.96
N ILE A 564 2.91 -24.84 5.84
CA ILE A 564 1.85 -25.19 4.89
C ILE A 564 2.35 -25.07 3.45
N VAL A 565 3.03 -23.98 3.08
CA VAL A 565 3.54 -23.81 1.71
C VAL A 565 4.54 -24.92 1.36
N LEU A 566 5.53 -25.16 2.22
CA LEU A 566 6.58 -26.15 1.95
C LEU A 566 6.07 -27.60 1.91
N THR A 567 4.97 -27.90 2.60
CA THR A 567 4.36 -29.24 2.58
C THR A 567 3.31 -29.40 1.49
N THR A 568 2.45 -28.41 1.27
CA THR A 568 1.32 -28.54 0.34
C THR A 568 1.69 -28.24 -1.11
N VAL A 569 2.64 -27.31 -1.36
CA VAL A 569 3.02 -26.98 -2.75
C VAL A 569 3.51 -28.22 -3.51
N PRO A 570 4.46 -29.04 -2.99
CA PRO A 570 4.91 -30.25 -3.69
C PRO A 570 3.82 -31.33 -3.86
N ILE A 571 2.77 -31.30 -3.03
CA ILE A 571 1.65 -32.25 -3.13
C ILE A 571 0.71 -31.87 -4.26
N PHE A 572 0.40 -30.57 -4.41
CA PHE A 572 -0.47 -30.07 -5.47
C PHE A 572 0.27 -29.87 -6.81
N PHE A 573 1.57 -29.60 -6.73
CA PHE A 573 2.47 -29.35 -7.86
C PHE A 573 3.73 -30.20 -7.67
N PRO A 574 3.71 -31.48 -8.10
CA PRO A 574 4.88 -32.35 -7.98
C PRO A 574 6.05 -31.87 -8.84
N PHE A 575 7.27 -32.23 -8.41
CA PHE A 575 8.51 -32.00 -9.16
C PHE A 575 8.52 -32.77 -10.49
#